data_AF-A0A841MM19-F1
#
_entry.id   AF-A0A841MM19-F1
#
_cell.length_a   1.000
_cell.length_b   1.000
_cell.length_c   1.000
_cell.angle_alpha   90.00
_cell.angle_beta   90.00
_cell.angle_gamma   90.00
#
_symmetry.space_group_name_H-M   'P 1'
#
loop_
_entity.id
_entity.type
_entity.pdbx_description
1 polymer ?
#
loop_
_entity_poly.entity_id
_entity_poly.type
_entity_poly.pdbx_seq_one_letter_code
_entity_poly.pdbx_strand_id
1 'polypeptide(L)'
;MKTNKTKDPQNSKNKTTEELAKEAKVTKEDLQALGPKDANLSHDGGEDEQLIERKRKVDFSGDGLDVPGSELDDEQERIGSEDEENNLYSNADEEKK
;
A
#
# COMPACT_ATOMS: atom_id res chain seq x y z
N MET A 1 21.61 -33.47 17.63
CA MET A 1 20.97 -32.51 16.72
C MET A 1 20.17 -31.52 17.56
N LYS A 2 20.52 -30.23 17.56
CA LYS A 2 19.78 -29.18 18.27
C LYS A 2 18.68 -28.69 17.35
N THR A 3 17.42 -28.78 17.78
CA THR A 3 16.25 -28.35 17.02
C THR A 3 16.12 -26.83 17.12
N ASN A 4 16.26 -26.13 15.99
CA ASN A 4 15.91 -24.70 15.91
C ASN A 4 14.38 -24.60 15.89
N LYS A 5 13.79 -24.15 16.99
CA LYS A 5 12.39 -23.70 17.04
C LYS A 5 12.24 -22.51 16.09
N THR A 6 11.53 -22.71 14.99
CA THR A 6 10.97 -21.65 14.16
C THR A 6 10.09 -20.76 15.04
N LYS A 7 10.41 -19.46 15.10
CA LYS A 7 9.60 -18.48 15.82
C LYS A 7 8.29 -18.27 15.04
N ASP A 8 7.16 -18.42 15.72
CA ASP A 8 5.84 -18.22 15.14
C ASP A 8 5.68 -16.80 14.55
N PRO A 9 5.18 -16.65 13.31
CA PRO A 9 4.98 -15.36 12.64
C PRO A 9 3.85 -14.51 13.25
N GLN A 10 3.13 -15.02 14.26
CA GLN A 10 1.97 -14.34 14.87
C GLN A 10 2.34 -13.36 15.99
N ASN A 11 3.60 -13.31 16.43
CA ASN A 11 4.02 -12.49 17.59
C ASN A 11 4.46 -11.04 17.25
N SER A 12 4.41 -10.64 15.97
CA SER A 12 4.82 -9.30 15.53
C SER A 12 3.68 -8.28 15.46
N LYS A 13 2.42 -8.73 15.41
CA LYS A 13 1.26 -7.85 15.15
C LYS A 13 0.89 -6.89 16.29
N ASN A 14 1.36 -7.15 17.51
CA ASN A 14 1.01 -6.38 18.71
C ASN A 14 2.18 -5.55 19.28
N LYS A 15 3.33 -5.51 18.59
CA LYS A 15 4.51 -4.79 19.08
C LYS A 15 4.47 -3.33 18.65
N THR A 16 4.80 -2.45 19.58
CA THR A 16 4.96 -1.03 19.28
C THR A 16 6.16 -0.80 18.38
N THR A 17 6.16 0.33 17.68
CA THR A 17 7.26 0.71 16.77
C THR A 17 8.61 0.78 17.47
N GLU A 18 8.62 1.21 18.73
CA GLU A 18 9.82 1.28 19.56
C GLU A 18 10.38 -0.10 19.94
N GLU A 19 9.51 -1.07 20.22
CA GLU A 19 9.91 -2.44 20.54
C GLU A 19 10.52 -3.13 19.33
N LEU A 20 9.93 -2.91 18.15
CA LEU A 20 10.48 -3.39 16.88
C LEU A 20 11.84 -2.76 16.58
N ALA A 21 11.98 -1.45 16.80
CA ALA A 21 13.26 -0.76 16.61
C ALA A 21 14.35 -1.28 17.55
N LYS A 22 14.01 -1.57 18.82
CA LYS A 22 14.92 -2.16 19.80
C LYS A 22 15.31 -3.59 19.45
N GLU A 23 14.35 -4.43 19.03
CA GLU A 23 14.60 -5.81 18.62
C GLU A 23 15.50 -5.88 17.37
N ALA A 24 15.22 -5.02 16.38
CA ALA A 24 16.00 -4.91 15.16
C ALA A 24 17.32 -4.15 15.33
N LYS A 25 17.57 -3.56 16.51
CA LYS A 25 18.77 -2.77 16.83
C LYS A 25 19.01 -1.62 15.84
N VAL A 26 17.94 -0.94 15.46
CA VAL A 26 17.96 0.15 14.49
C VAL A 26 18.74 1.33 15.07
N THR A 27 19.73 1.83 14.32
CA THR A 27 20.53 3.01 14.68
C THR A 27 19.84 4.31 14.26
N LYS A 28 20.40 5.45 14.65
CA LYS A 28 19.86 6.76 14.21
C LYS A 28 20.08 6.97 12.72
N GLU A 29 21.23 6.51 12.23
CA GLU A 29 21.61 6.52 10.83
C GLU A 29 20.64 5.68 9.99
N ASP A 30 20.25 4.49 10.49
CA ASP A 30 19.26 3.65 9.82
C ASP A 30 17.89 4.32 9.74
N LEU A 31 17.45 4.99 10.81
CA LEU A 31 16.19 5.74 10.81
C LEU A 31 16.21 6.90 9.80
N GLN A 32 17.36 7.55 9.65
CA GLN A 32 17.53 8.63 8.68
C GLN A 32 17.50 8.09 7.24
N ALA A 33 18.14 6.95 6.99
CA ALA A 33 18.14 6.30 5.68
C ALA A 33 16.76 5.78 5.26
N LEU A 34 15.94 5.33 6.23
CA LEU A 34 14.56 4.88 5.99
C LEU A 34 13.60 6.03 5.66
N GLY A 35 13.96 7.26 6.01
CA GLY A 35 13.15 8.44 5.75
C GLY A 35 11.83 8.49 6.54
N PRO A 36 11.01 9.53 6.28
CA PRO A 36 9.71 9.71 6.91
C PRO A 36 8.71 8.65 6.45
N LYS A 37 8.14 7.91 7.41
CA LYS A 37 7.17 6.81 7.16
C LYS A 37 5.93 7.25 6.40
N ASP A 38 5.49 8.48 6.62
CA ASP A 38 4.23 8.99 6.07
C ASP A 38 4.40 9.56 4.65
N ALA A 39 5.64 9.72 4.17
CA ALA A 39 5.90 10.33 2.87
C ALA A 39 5.59 9.40 1.69
N ASN A 40 5.62 8.07 1.90
CA ASN A 40 5.43 7.07 0.83
C ASN A 40 6.26 7.39 -0.43
N LEU A 41 7.48 7.86 -0.22
CA LEU A 41 8.35 8.40 -1.27
C LEU A 41 9.67 7.65 -1.29
N SER A 42 10.28 7.55 -2.47
CA SER A 42 11.65 7.05 -2.57
C SER A 42 12.63 8.07 -1.96
N HIS A 43 13.73 7.58 -1.37
CA HIS A 43 14.79 8.43 -0.81
C HIS A 43 16.08 8.36 -1.65
N ASP A 44 15.96 8.02 -2.93
CA ASP A 44 17.09 7.91 -3.88
C ASP A 44 17.45 9.24 -4.56
N GLY A 45 16.81 10.35 -4.17
CA GLY A 45 17.05 11.67 -4.74
C GLY A 45 16.49 11.82 -6.16
N GLY A 46 15.40 11.11 -6.46
CA GLY A 46 14.68 11.19 -7.71
C GLY A 46 13.86 12.47 -7.89
N GLU A 47 13.11 12.52 -8.98
CA GLU A 47 12.24 13.67 -9.31
C GLU A 47 11.06 13.83 -8.35
N ASP A 48 10.74 12.77 -7.61
CA ASP A 48 9.64 12.69 -6.66
C ASP A 48 9.94 13.43 -5.34
N GLU A 49 11.18 13.87 -5.09
CA GLU A 49 11.58 14.67 -3.92
C GLU A 49 10.74 15.96 -3.74
N GLN A 50 10.26 16.52 -4.84
CA GLN A 50 9.35 17.68 -4.82
C GLN A 50 8.00 17.38 -4.14
N LEU A 51 7.62 16.11 -4.03
CA LEU A 51 6.39 15.67 -3.37
C LEU A 51 6.51 15.69 -1.85
N ILE A 52 7.70 15.89 -1.26
CA ILE A 52 7.89 15.98 0.20
C ILE A 52 7.15 17.21 0.77
N GLU A 53 7.22 18.35 0.08
CA GLU A 53 6.65 19.62 0.56
C GLU A 53 5.29 19.95 -0.07
N ARG A 54 4.56 18.94 -0.56
CA ARG A 54 3.24 19.14 -1.17
C ARG A 54 2.21 19.71 -0.16
N LYS A 55 1.43 20.69 -0.60
CA LYS A 55 0.37 21.33 0.24
C LYS A 55 -0.79 20.39 0.57
N ARG A 56 -1.17 19.52 -0.37
CA ARG A 56 -2.25 18.53 -0.19
C ARG A 56 -1.63 17.19 0.19
N LYS A 57 -2.23 16.44 1.11
CA LYS A 57 -1.82 15.04 1.35
C LYS A 57 -2.00 14.19 0.08
N VAL A 58 -1.18 13.15 -0.07
CA VAL A 58 -1.36 12.15 -1.14
C VAL A 58 -2.60 11.34 -0.83
N ASP A 59 -3.47 11.20 -1.82
CA ASP A 59 -4.60 10.31 -1.76
C ASP A 59 -4.22 9.05 -2.55
N PHE A 60 -4.06 7.94 -1.83
CA PHE A 60 -3.72 6.65 -2.42
C PHE A 60 -4.95 5.73 -2.52
N SER A 61 -6.15 6.17 -2.10
CA SER A 61 -7.35 5.35 -2.28
C SER A 61 -7.83 5.37 -3.72
N GLY A 62 -7.59 6.48 -4.43
CA GLY A 62 -8.04 6.63 -5.82
C GLY A 62 -9.56 6.80 -5.95
N ASP A 63 -10.29 6.97 -4.85
CA ASP A 63 -11.77 7.02 -4.81
C ASP A 63 -12.35 8.15 -5.68
N GLY A 64 -11.58 9.20 -5.94
CA GLY A 64 -11.98 10.33 -6.78
C GLY A 64 -11.48 10.27 -8.23
N LEU A 65 -10.87 9.17 -8.65
CA LEU A 65 -10.44 8.95 -10.03
C LEU A 65 -11.50 8.14 -10.75
N ASP A 66 -12.34 8.84 -11.50
CA ASP A 66 -13.38 8.23 -12.31
C ASP A 66 -12.81 7.66 -13.62
N VAL A 67 -13.36 6.52 -14.06
CA VAL A 67 -13.01 5.91 -15.35
C VAL A 67 -14.05 6.38 -16.37
N PRO A 68 -13.68 7.20 -17.37
CA PRO A 68 -14.64 7.75 -18.31
C PRO A 68 -15.30 6.63 -19.10
N GLY A 69 -16.63 6.57 -19.08
CA GLY A 69 -17.41 5.54 -19.78
C GLY A 69 -17.82 4.35 -18.92
N SER A 70 -17.42 4.32 -17.64
CA SER A 70 -17.87 3.32 -16.65
C SER A 70 -19.39 3.24 -16.55
N GLU A 71 -20.08 4.38 -16.52
CA GLU A 71 -21.54 4.44 -16.35
C GLU A 71 -22.35 4.00 -17.60
N LEU A 72 -21.70 3.66 -18.72
CA LEU A 72 -22.39 3.41 -19.99
C LEU A 72 -23.10 2.06 -20.05
N ASP A 73 -22.65 1.09 -19.26
CA ASP A 73 -23.15 -0.29 -19.25
C ASP A 73 -23.40 -0.85 -17.85
N ASP A 74 -23.69 0.02 -16.88
CA ASP A 74 -24.20 -0.31 -15.54
C ASP A 74 -25.33 -1.36 -15.57
N GLU A 75 -26.20 -1.31 -16.58
CA GLU A 75 -27.31 -2.25 -16.75
C GLU A 75 -26.82 -3.68 -17.08
N GLN A 76 -25.66 -3.79 -17.73
CA GLN A 76 -25.01 -5.04 -18.13
C GLN A 76 -24.16 -5.64 -16.99
N GLU A 77 -23.78 -4.85 -15.99
CA GLU A 77 -23.02 -5.36 -14.84
C GLU A 77 -23.77 -6.46 -14.09
N ARG A 78 -25.07 -6.25 -13.89
CA ARG A 78 -25.92 -7.23 -13.19
C ARG A 78 -25.93 -8.61 -13.87
N ILE A 79 -25.65 -8.67 -15.17
CA ILE A 79 -25.66 -9.91 -15.95
C ILE A 79 -24.24 -10.39 -16.32
N GLY A 80 -23.19 -9.70 -15.87
CA GLY A 80 -21.80 -10.04 -16.17
C GLY A 80 -21.46 -9.86 -17.65
N SER A 81 -22.04 -8.85 -18.30
CA SER A 81 -21.80 -8.53 -19.72
C SER A 81 -21.35 -7.09 -19.89
N GLU A 82 -20.81 -6.49 -18.81
CA GLU A 82 -20.16 -5.18 -18.88
C GLU A 82 -18.82 -5.25 -19.64
N ASP A 83 -18.38 -4.10 -20.13
CA ASP A 83 -17.07 -3.84 -20.69
C ASP A 83 -16.09 -3.56 -19.55
N GLU A 84 -15.40 -4.62 -19.12
CA GLU A 84 -14.44 -4.58 -18.02
C GLU A 84 -13.33 -3.52 -18.19
N GLU A 85 -13.05 -3.06 -19.41
CA GLU A 85 -12.05 -2.01 -19.66
C GLU A 85 -12.46 -0.65 -19.09
N ASN A 86 -13.77 -0.36 -19.06
CA ASN A 86 -14.28 0.94 -18.61
C ASN A 86 -14.59 0.97 -17.10
N ASN A 87 -14.40 -0.13 -16.39
CA ASN A 87 -14.72 -0.25 -14.97
C ASN A 87 -13.46 -0.39 -14.10
N LEU A 88 -13.50 0.22 -12.91
CA LEU A 88 -12.40 0.17 -11.95
C LEU A 88 -12.40 -1.16 -11.19
N TYR A 89 -12.02 -2.25 -11.86
CA TYR A 89 -11.71 -3.51 -11.16
C TYR A 89 -10.24 -3.54 -10.77
N SER A 90 -9.97 -3.83 -9.50
CA SER A 90 -8.64 -4.26 -9.11
C SER A 90 -8.43 -5.67 -9.68
N ASN A 91 -7.27 -5.95 -10.29
CA ASN A 91 -6.87 -7.29 -10.79
C ASN A 91 -6.87 -8.42 -9.72
N ALA A 92 -7.38 -8.15 -8.51
CA ALA A 92 -7.52 -9.08 -7.39
C ALA A 92 -8.99 -9.38 -7.03
N ASP A 93 -9.97 -8.74 -7.69
CA ASP A 93 -11.41 -8.95 -7.42
C ASP A 93 -12.02 -9.96 -8.41
N GLU A 94 -11.32 -11.06 -8.66
CA GLU A 94 -11.94 -12.28 -9.18
C GLU A 94 -12.23 -13.21 -7.99
N GLU A 95 -13.33 -12.97 -7.26
CA GLU A 95 -14.16 -14.01 -6.65
C GLU A 95 -15.20 -13.42 -5.68
N LYS A 96 -16.45 -13.28 -6.15
CA LYS A 96 -17.63 -13.82 -5.45
C LYS A 96 -18.72 -14.21 -6.45
N LYS A 97 -18.80 -15.51 -6.75
CA LYS A 97 -20.02 -16.18 -7.17
C LYS A 97 -20.64 -16.90 -5.98
#